data_AF-A0A1M6YZ16-F1
#
_entry.id   AF-A0A1M6YZ16-F1
#
_cell.length_a   1.000
_cell.length_b   1.000
_cell.length_c   1.000
_cell.angle_alpha   90.00
_cell.angle_beta   90.00
_cell.angle_gamma   90.00
#
_symmetry.space_group_name_H-M   'P 1'
#
loop_
_entity.id
_entity.type
_entity.pdbx_description
1 polymer ?
#
loop_
_entity_poly.entity_id
_entity_poly.type
_entity_poly.pdbx_seq_one_letter_code
_entity_poly.pdbx_strand_id
1 'polypeptide(L)'
;MKTMFFKNLARGFVIAGAVMALVSCDSSTAANDNQNTANPTAASPATDNPANPGNPTNPTDPATDPAQGGAGDPALNPADPAQQGTDSLVNPDDPWADPCVASSLPNACGDEPVHGMIDTILTPVSSSSEGIADPVPLSSSSASEIPASSAAEVSSSSEEAKPAVPKIFLANDKEEEKNYVEVEYKTNTGWDGEGILAYPKRLTDNPDQKHAVVVWGPGGGTKPSAYEGMIRRLASHGFVVVALKESPGNATQAIKALDWLDGLNKDSNSPLFGKLDMNTVGCSGHSMGGLESEQALIKDRRVLTAFLNNSGDWDGVGAMKVATDRTIAILYGEGGMERGNAENDYNNANVKAPACLIQMTGGKGTECYEVAPGRRECGYGHGSGSWDGMAATVAWMRWHLGGEEWRKADFVGTSGKYINGNIAGHDGKWKGQCKNF
;
A
#
# COMPACT_ATOMS: atom_id res chain seq x y z
N MET A 1 67.48 -15.78 12.48
CA MET A 1 67.84 -14.51 13.17
C MET A 1 66.71 -13.50 12.98
N LYS A 2 66.57 -12.54 13.91
CA LYS A 2 65.87 -11.22 13.87
C LYS A 2 64.75 -11.01 12.82
N THR A 3 63.45 -10.79 13.12
CA THR A 3 62.74 -9.82 13.99
C THR A 3 62.70 -8.35 13.51
N MET A 4 61.53 -7.88 13.08
CA MET A 4 60.76 -6.68 13.55
C MET A 4 59.36 -6.73 12.89
N PHE A 5 58.16 -6.39 13.43
CA PHE A 5 57.59 -5.56 14.53
C PHE A 5 57.00 -4.19 14.12
N PHE A 6 55.93 -3.80 14.84
CA PHE A 6 55.06 -2.60 14.72
C PHE A 6 54.03 -2.57 13.57
N LYS A 7 52.89 -1.85 13.69
CA LYS A 7 51.88 -1.74 14.77
C LYS A 7 50.63 -0.99 14.25
N ASN A 8 49.51 -1.11 14.97
CA ASN A 8 48.20 -0.50 14.70
C ASN A 8 48.21 0.98 14.25
N LEU A 9 47.22 1.34 13.42
CA LEU A 9 46.46 2.58 13.64
C LEU A 9 44.98 2.37 13.28
N ALA A 10 44.08 2.79 14.16
CA ALA A 10 42.63 2.77 13.92
C ALA A 10 42.10 4.17 13.60
N ARG A 11 41.18 4.25 12.64
CA ARG A 11 40.28 5.37 12.36
C ARG A 11 38.98 4.76 11.81
N GLY A 12 37.78 5.23 12.15
CA GLY A 12 37.43 6.33 13.06
C GLY A 12 36.02 6.81 12.69
N PHE A 13 34.99 6.25 13.32
CA PHE A 13 33.60 6.64 13.06
C PHE A 13 33.37 8.10 13.48
N VAL A 14 32.76 8.88 12.59
CA VAL A 14 32.22 10.21 12.90
C VAL A 14 30.70 10.10 12.89
N ILE A 15 30.09 10.23 14.05
CA ILE A 15 28.63 10.35 14.19
C ILE A 15 28.28 11.82 13.99
N ALA A 16 27.55 12.14 12.91
CA ALA A 16 27.02 13.48 12.69
C ALA A 16 25.74 13.66 13.53
N GLY A 17 25.89 14.22 14.74
CA GLY A 17 24.75 14.61 15.57
C GLY A 17 24.00 15.80 14.96
N ALA A 18 22.70 15.66 14.73
CA ALA A 18 21.86 16.76 14.27
C ALA A 18 21.61 17.75 15.42
N VAL A 19 22.11 18.99 15.26
CA VAL A 19 21.84 20.09 16.20
C VAL A 19 20.56 20.80 15.77
N MET A 20 19.54 20.82 16.64
CA MET A 20 18.40 21.71 16.46
C MET A 20 18.85 23.17 16.64
N ALA A 21 18.71 23.97 15.58
CA ALA A 21 18.81 25.42 15.65
C ALA A 21 17.40 26.02 15.74
N LEU A 22 17.05 26.57 16.91
CA LEU A 22 15.83 27.35 17.08
C LEU A 22 16.01 28.72 16.41
N VAL A 23 15.25 28.97 15.34
CA VAL A 23 15.24 30.26 14.64
C VAL A 23 14.00 31.05 15.07
N SER A 24 14.21 32.05 15.94
CA SER A 24 13.18 33.02 16.29
C SER A 24 13.09 34.12 15.22
N CYS A 25 12.07 34.07 14.37
CA CYS A 25 11.74 35.17 13.46
C CYS A 25 10.82 36.18 14.15
N ASP A 26 11.40 37.16 14.84
CA ASP A 26 10.67 38.37 15.22
C ASP A 26 10.50 39.30 14.00
N SER A 27 9.40 40.03 13.92
CA SER A 27 8.93 40.71 12.71
C SER A 27 8.64 42.20 12.96
N SER A 28 9.55 43.08 12.54
CA SER A 28 9.28 44.52 12.47
C SER A 28 9.86 45.16 11.20
N THR A 29 9.13 46.13 10.66
CA THR A 29 9.35 46.69 9.31
C THR A 29 9.88 48.12 9.34
N ALA A 30 10.91 48.40 8.56
CA ALA A 30 11.17 49.74 8.01
C ALA A 30 12.06 49.64 6.76
N ALA A 31 11.88 50.53 5.79
CA ALA A 31 12.77 50.72 4.65
C ALA A 31 13.41 52.11 4.72
N ASN A 32 14.65 52.28 4.23
CA ASN A 32 14.87 52.99 2.96
C ASN A 32 16.34 53.01 2.47
N ASP A 33 16.48 53.03 1.14
CA ASP A 33 17.45 53.72 0.26
C ASP A 33 18.97 53.93 0.56
N ASN A 34 19.71 53.68 -0.53
CA ASN A 34 20.89 54.41 -1.07
C ASN A 34 22.34 54.25 -0.51
N GLN A 35 23.12 53.56 -1.35
CA GLN A 35 24.41 53.98 -1.96
C GLN A 35 25.76 54.02 -1.21
N ASN A 36 26.77 53.69 -2.02
CA ASN A 36 28.18 54.12 -2.03
C ASN A 36 29.25 53.49 -1.12
N THR A 37 29.99 52.54 -1.74
CA THR A 37 31.46 52.54 -1.95
C THR A 37 32.47 52.53 -0.79
N ALA A 38 33.51 51.71 -1.05
CA ALA A 38 34.91 51.83 -0.63
C ALA A 38 35.35 51.26 0.75
N ASN A 39 36.23 50.26 0.63
CA ASN A 39 37.23 49.77 1.60
C ASN A 39 38.56 50.55 1.32
N PRO A 40 39.68 50.44 2.08
CA PRO A 40 39.91 49.83 3.40
C PRO A 40 40.70 50.72 4.39
N THR A 41 40.98 50.23 5.61
CA THR A 41 42.32 50.32 6.27
C THR A 41 42.36 49.47 7.55
N ALA A 42 43.53 49.26 8.15
CA ALA A 42 43.76 48.41 9.33
C ALA A 42 44.79 49.02 10.30
N ALA A 43 44.70 48.73 11.61
CA ALA A 43 45.82 48.62 12.56
C ALA A 43 45.37 48.34 14.02
N SER A 44 46.15 47.50 14.72
CA SER A 44 46.32 47.46 16.19
C SER A 44 47.70 48.13 16.52
N PRO A 45 48.24 48.28 17.76
CA PRO A 45 47.95 47.57 19.03
C PRO A 45 48.11 48.40 20.35
N ALA A 46 48.30 47.69 21.49
CA ALA A 46 48.93 48.14 22.77
C ALA A 46 48.09 49.04 23.73
N THR A 47 48.23 49.05 25.08
CA THR A 47 49.00 48.22 26.05
C THR A 47 48.47 48.35 27.52
N ASP A 48 48.83 47.38 28.37
CA ASP A 48 49.14 47.45 29.82
C ASP A 48 48.07 47.60 30.96
N ASN A 49 48.55 47.26 32.17
CA ASN A 49 47.91 47.00 33.48
C ASN A 49 48.39 48.13 34.49
N PRO A 50 48.33 48.06 35.87
CA PRO A 50 47.85 47.05 36.83
C PRO A 50 47.05 47.56 38.07
N ALA A 51 46.49 46.64 38.89
CA ALA A 51 46.56 46.61 40.39
C ALA A 51 45.66 45.53 41.04
N ASN A 52 46.01 45.08 42.26
CA ASN A 52 45.28 44.15 43.16
C ASN A 52 45.80 44.38 44.61
N PRO A 53 45.02 44.21 45.72
CA PRO A 53 44.96 42.90 46.42
C PRO A 53 43.68 42.60 47.24
N GLY A 54 43.41 41.31 47.56
CA GLY A 54 42.56 40.91 48.70
C GLY A 54 42.00 39.48 48.71
N ASN A 55 42.52 38.58 49.57
CA ASN A 55 41.96 37.25 49.92
C ASN A 55 42.63 36.74 51.23
N PRO A 56 41.94 36.02 52.14
CA PRO A 56 41.96 34.53 52.19
C PRO A 56 40.59 33.92 52.64
N THR A 57 40.29 32.60 52.71
CA THR A 57 41.05 31.34 52.96
C THR A 57 40.47 30.11 52.23
N ASN A 58 41.21 28.99 52.21
CA ASN A 58 40.85 27.61 51.78
C ASN A 58 40.99 26.64 53.01
N PRO A 59 40.96 25.27 52.98
CA PRO A 59 40.63 24.27 51.93
C PRO A 59 39.79 23.03 52.39
N THR A 60 39.36 22.14 51.46
CA THR A 60 39.74 20.68 51.36
C THR A 60 39.01 19.92 50.22
N ASP A 61 39.60 18.79 49.79
CA ASP A 61 39.22 17.78 48.76
C ASP A 61 39.87 16.41 49.23
N PRO A 62 39.82 15.21 48.59
CA PRO A 62 39.20 14.76 47.31
C PRO A 62 38.56 13.32 47.26
N ALA A 63 37.89 13.00 46.12
CA ALA A 63 37.69 11.65 45.50
C ALA A 63 36.96 10.52 46.32
N THR A 64 36.58 9.31 45.84
CA THR A 64 36.81 8.46 44.63
C THR A 64 35.58 7.59 44.25
N ASP A 65 35.50 7.05 43.02
CA ASP A 65 34.61 5.95 42.57
C ASP A 65 35.22 4.54 42.86
N PRO A 66 34.43 3.45 43.10
CA PRO A 66 34.32 2.38 42.09
C PRO A 66 32.99 1.56 42.06
N ALA A 67 32.76 0.82 40.96
CA ALA A 67 31.56 -0.01 40.71
C ALA A 67 31.70 -1.54 40.99
N GLN A 68 30.56 -2.22 41.24
CA GLN A 68 30.26 -3.67 41.13
C GLN A 68 28.72 -3.90 41.28
N GLY A 69 28.07 -5.01 40.89
CA GLY A 69 28.48 -6.19 40.13
C GLY A 69 27.63 -7.45 40.43
N GLY A 70 27.02 -8.09 39.40
CA GLY A 70 26.24 -9.36 39.49
C GLY A 70 24.73 -9.15 39.76
N ALA A 71 23.73 -9.84 39.16
CA ALA A 71 23.54 -11.15 38.47
C ALA A 71 22.89 -12.25 39.35
N GLY A 72 21.73 -12.77 38.93
CA GLY A 72 21.07 -13.93 39.56
C GLY A 72 19.59 -14.14 39.22
N ASP A 73 19.29 -15.12 38.35
CA ASP A 73 18.02 -15.84 38.19
C ASP A 73 18.40 -17.25 37.68
N PRO A 74 17.79 -18.36 38.16
CA PRO A 74 16.70 -18.97 37.36
C PRO A 74 15.59 -19.72 38.14
N ALA A 75 14.34 -19.45 37.74
CA ALA A 75 13.26 -20.41 37.43
C ALA A 75 12.66 -21.37 38.51
N LEU A 76 11.32 -21.50 38.54
CA LEU A 76 10.59 -22.62 37.91
C LEU A 76 9.04 -22.47 37.93
N ASN A 77 8.36 -23.26 37.08
CA ASN A 77 6.92 -23.30 36.73
C ASN A 77 6.06 -24.12 37.74
N PRO A 78 4.73 -24.37 37.58
CA PRO A 78 3.71 -23.79 36.66
C PRO A 78 2.31 -23.48 37.31
N ALA A 79 1.38 -22.85 36.57
CA ALA A 79 -0.07 -23.19 36.52
C ALA A 79 -0.91 -22.22 35.63
N ASP A 80 -1.99 -22.74 35.03
CA ASP A 80 -3.17 -22.03 34.49
C ASP A 80 -4.41 -22.84 34.93
N PRO A 81 -5.51 -22.20 35.38
CA PRO A 81 -6.65 -22.04 34.46
C PRO A 81 -7.49 -20.75 34.63
N ALA A 82 -7.71 -20.09 33.49
CA ALA A 82 -8.99 -19.52 33.02
C ALA A 82 -9.53 -18.17 33.55
N GLN A 83 -10.02 -17.39 32.58
CA GLN A 83 -11.01 -16.31 32.64
C GLN A 83 -10.87 -15.17 33.67
N GLN A 84 -10.52 -13.99 33.17
CA GLN A 84 -11.49 -12.88 33.07
C GLN A 84 -11.08 -11.91 31.94
N GLY A 85 -12.07 -11.28 31.30
CA GLY A 85 -11.84 -10.24 30.31
C GLY A 85 -11.79 -8.85 30.96
N THR A 86 -11.02 -7.94 30.39
CA THR A 86 -11.01 -6.52 30.76
C THR A 86 -11.10 -5.67 29.51
N ASP A 87 -12.08 -4.78 29.45
CA ASP A 87 -12.21 -3.79 28.38
C ASP A 87 -10.94 -2.90 28.34
N SER A 88 -10.31 -2.83 27.17
CA SER A 88 -9.19 -1.93 26.94
C SER A 88 -9.73 -0.52 26.73
N LEU A 89 -9.52 0.34 27.73
CA LEU A 89 -10.03 1.70 27.81
C LEU A 89 -9.77 2.50 26.53
N VAL A 90 -10.82 3.09 25.96
CA VAL A 90 -10.71 4.12 24.92
C VAL A 90 -9.99 5.33 25.52
N ASN A 91 -8.99 5.87 24.83
CA ASN A 91 -8.33 7.11 25.21
C ASN A 91 -9.28 8.29 24.93
N PRO A 92 -9.76 9.05 25.94
CA PRO A 92 -10.70 10.15 25.72
C PRO A 92 -10.08 11.36 25.00
N ASP A 93 -8.74 11.41 24.91
CA ASP A 93 -7.98 12.49 24.25
C ASP A 93 -7.54 12.14 22.80
N ASP A 94 -8.12 11.09 22.17
CA ASP A 94 -7.88 10.80 20.75
C ASP A 94 -8.95 11.46 19.85
N PRO A 95 -8.60 12.52 19.07
CA PRO A 95 -9.56 13.22 18.21
C PRO A 95 -10.02 12.41 17.00
N TRP A 96 -9.49 11.20 16.78
CA TRP A 96 -9.91 10.29 15.71
C TRP A 96 -10.79 9.14 16.22
N ALA A 97 -11.06 9.06 17.52
CA ALA A 97 -11.86 8.01 18.14
C ALA A 97 -13.38 8.29 18.09
N ASP A 98 -13.93 8.58 16.89
CA ASP A 98 -15.38 8.51 16.66
C ASP A 98 -15.78 7.07 16.27
N PRO A 99 -16.48 6.32 17.14
CA PRO A 99 -16.90 4.95 16.83
C PRO A 99 -17.95 4.85 15.71
N CYS A 100 -18.59 5.96 15.32
CA CYS A 100 -19.66 5.98 14.32
C CYS A 100 -19.16 5.81 12.88
N VAL A 101 -17.89 6.13 12.61
CA VAL A 101 -17.30 6.10 11.25
C VAL A 101 -16.79 4.71 10.86
N ALA A 102 -16.69 3.78 11.81
CA ALA A 102 -15.94 2.52 11.67
C ALA A 102 -16.80 1.29 11.31
N SER A 103 -18.11 1.42 11.07
CA SER A 103 -18.98 0.27 10.79
C SER A 103 -19.89 0.47 9.57
N SER A 104 -20.00 -0.57 8.74
CA SER A 104 -20.85 -0.64 7.55
C SER A 104 -22.10 -1.50 7.77
N LEU A 105 -22.60 -1.53 9.00
CA LEU A 105 -23.82 -2.23 9.40
C LEU A 105 -24.99 -1.24 9.58
N PRO A 106 -26.23 -1.59 9.18
CA PRO A 106 -27.42 -0.88 9.64
C PRO A 106 -27.54 -0.92 11.17
N ASN A 107 -28.06 0.16 11.76
CA ASN A 107 -28.30 0.32 13.21
C ASN A 107 -27.04 0.23 14.11
N ALA A 108 -25.96 0.92 13.71
CA ALA A 108 -24.81 1.19 14.59
C ALA A 108 -25.11 2.26 15.68
N CYS A 109 -26.21 3.01 15.55
CA CYS A 109 -26.77 3.89 16.57
C CYS A 109 -28.15 3.35 16.97
N GLY A 110 -28.49 3.43 18.27
CA GLY A 110 -29.74 2.89 18.80
C GLY A 110 -30.99 3.61 18.31
N ASP A 111 -32.10 2.88 18.23
CA ASP A 111 -33.39 3.40 17.77
C ASP A 111 -34.04 4.38 18.77
N GLU A 112 -34.46 5.55 18.29
CA GLU A 112 -35.40 6.46 18.97
C GLU A 112 -36.78 6.41 18.26
N PRO A 113 -37.89 6.67 18.96
CA PRO A 113 -39.11 5.89 18.75
C PRO A 113 -40.00 6.33 17.58
N VAL A 114 -40.38 5.34 16.76
CA VAL A 114 -41.39 5.50 15.71
C VAL A 114 -42.79 5.60 16.32
N HIS A 115 -43.46 6.75 16.19
CA HIS A 115 -44.92 6.83 16.37
C HIS A 115 -45.61 6.13 15.18
N GLY A 116 -46.35 5.06 15.44
CA GLY A 116 -46.77 4.11 14.42
C GLY A 116 -48.20 4.24 13.89
N MET A 117 -48.42 3.63 12.72
CA MET A 117 -49.67 3.07 12.18
C MET A 117 -49.21 1.83 11.38
N ILE A 118 -49.36 0.59 11.86
CA ILE A 118 -50.58 -0.22 12.01
C ILE A 118 -51.25 -0.54 10.65
N ASP A 119 -51.41 -1.86 10.40
CA ASP A 119 -52.29 -2.51 9.41
C ASP A 119 -51.94 -2.46 7.89
N THR A 120 -52.18 -3.49 7.05
CA THR A 120 -52.73 -4.86 7.28
C THR A 120 -52.02 -5.93 6.41
N ILE A 121 -52.00 -7.16 6.94
CA ILE A 121 -51.75 -8.50 6.35
C ILE A 121 -52.24 -8.69 4.89
N LEU A 122 -51.45 -9.40 4.04
CA LEU A 122 -51.91 -10.61 3.30
C LEU A 122 -50.80 -11.31 2.48
N THR A 123 -50.90 -12.65 2.40
CA THR A 123 -50.12 -13.56 1.53
C THR A 123 -51.07 -14.65 0.97
N PRO A 124 -50.60 -15.61 0.15
CA PRO A 124 -50.29 -15.46 -1.26
C PRO A 124 -51.30 -16.24 -2.15
N VAL A 125 -51.22 -16.08 -3.47
CA VAL A 125 -51.96 -16.93 -4.43
C VAL A 125 -51.00 -17.46 -5.50
N SER A 126 -51.19 -18.73 -5.87
CA SER A 126 -50.49 -19.43 -6.94
C SER A 126 -51.47 -19.85 -8.04
N SER A 127 -51.04 -19.84 -9.30
CA SER A 127 -51.78 -20.42 -10.43
C SER A 127 -50.82 -20.90 -11.51
N SER A 128 -51.00 -22.13 -11.97
CA SER A 128 -50.18 -22.82 -12.98
C SER A 128 -51.01 -23.15 -14.24
N SER A 129 -50.45 -24.00 -15.14
CA SER A 129 -51.09 -24.62 -16.33
C SER A 129 -51.20 -23.75 -17.60
N GLU A 130 -51.08 -24.26 -18.84
CA GLU A 130 -50.43 -25.49 -19.37
C GLU A 130 -50.27 -25.41 -20.92
N GLY A 131 -49.54 -26.37 -21.54
CA GLY A 131 -49.38 -26.52 -23.01
C GLY A 131 -47.90 -26.62 -23.43
N ILE A 132 -47.28 -27.73 -23.86
CA ILE A 132 -47.67 -28.93 -24.66
C ILE A 132 -47.83 -28.58 -26.16
N ALA A 133 -47.06 -29.10 -27.13
CA ALA A 133 -45.87 -29.98 -27.07
C ALA A 133 -45.02 -29.98 -28.38
N ASP A 134 -43.86 -30.63 -28.27
CA ASP A 134 -42.97 -31.28 -29.28
C ASP A 134 -43.65 -32.05 -30.45
N PRO A 135 -42.94 -32.51 -31.53
CA PRO A 135 -41.54 -32.98 -31.51
C PRO A 135 -40.61 -32.78 -32.73
N VAL A 136 -39.35 -33.17 -32.49
CA VAL A 136 -38.25 -33.46 -33.45
C VAL A 136 -38.55 -34.68 -34.34
N PRO A 137 -37.72 -34.95 -35.38
CA PRO A 137 -36.92 -36.19 -35.30
C PRO A 137 -35.46 -36.09 -35.80
N LEU A 138 -34.59 -36.96 -35.25
CA LEU A 138 -33.27 -37.31 -35.81
C LEU A 138 -33.41 -38.42 -36.88
N SER A 139 -32.40 -38.60 -37.75
CA SER A 139 -31.68 -39.89 -37.92
C SER A 139 -30.64 -39.91 -39.05
N SER A 140 -29.44 -40.47 -38.77
CA SER A 140 -28.54 -41.21 -39.71
C SER A 140 -27.96 -40.43 -40.91
N SER A 141 -26.87 -40.80 -41.61
CA SER A 141 -25.85 -41.89 -41.59
C SER A 141 -24.53 -41.29 -42.16
N SER A 142 -23.35 -41.93 -42.35
CA SER A 142 -22.91 -43.34 -42.49
C SER A 142 -21.45 -43.51 -41.99
N ALA A 143 -20.86 -44.70 -42.13
CA ALA A 143 -19.41 -44.95 -42.02
C ALA A 143 -18.77 -45.23 -43.41
N SER A 144 -17.44 -45.10 -43.51
CA SER A 144 -16.60 -45.56 -44.63
C SER A 144 -15.18 -45.91 -44.13
N GLU A 145 -14.41 -46.65 -44.92
CA GLU A 145 -13.36 -47.55 -44.44
C GLU A 145 -11.89 -47.07 -44.56
N ILE A 146 -10.99 -47.84 -43.96
CA ILE A 146 -9.52 -47.68 -43.93
C ILE A 146 -8.87 -48.48 -45.07
N PRO A 147 -7.84 -47.94 -45.75
CA PRO A 147 -6.71 -48.73 -46.24
C PRO A 147 -5.44 -48.43 -45.42
N ALA A 148 -4.57 -49.44 -45.26
CA ALA A 148 -3.47 -49.42 -44.29
C ALA A 148 -2.06 -49.38 -44.91
N SER A 149 -1.07 -49.14 -44.03
CA SER A 149 0.37 -49.40 -44.20
C SER A 149 1.23 -48.37 -44.95
N SER A 150 2.05 -47.63 -44.19
CA SER A 150 3.46 -47.40 -44.53
C SER A 150 4.28 -47.34 -43.23
N ALA A 151 5.60 -47.49 -43.35
CA ALA A 151 6.52 -47.79 -42.25
C ALA A 151 6.67 -46.69 -41.19
N ALA A 152 7.15 -47.09 -40.01
CA ALA A 152 7.32 -46.23 -38.85
C ALA A 152 8.51 -45.26 -38.96
N GLU A 153 8.34 -44.06 -38.39
CA GLU A 153 9.42 -43.34 -37.71
C GLU A 153 9.03 -43.14 -36.25
N VAL A 154 9.77 -43.77 -35.32
CA VAL A 154 9.62 -43.50 -33.89
C VAL A 154 10.46 -42.28 -33.55
N SER A 155 9.95 -41.10 -33.91
CA SER A 155 10.52 -39.84 -33.44
C SER A 155 10.24 -39.69 -31.95
N SER A 156 11.23 -40.01 -31.11
CA SER A 156 11.17 -39.78 -29.66
C SER A 156 11.45 -38.30 -29.35
N SER A 157 10.64 -37.40 -29.91
CA SER A 157 10.64 -35.98 -29.55
C SER A 157 9.95 -35.81 -28.19
N SER A 158 10.64 -36.18 -27.12
CA SER A 158 10.36 -35.68 -25.77
C SER A 158 10.78 -34.21 -25.69
N GLU A 159 10.17 -33.38 -26.53
CA GLU A 159 10.25 -31.93 -26.45
C GLU A 159 9.43 -31.53 -25.23
N GLU A 160 10.14 -31.33 -24.12
CA GLU A 160 9.56 -31.05 -22.81
C GLU A 160 8.78 -29.73 -22.89
N ALA A 161 7.46 -29.86 -23.10
CA ALA A 161 6.59 -28.74 -23.42
C ALA A 161 6.73 -27.67 -22.35
N LYS A 162 7.27 -26.51 -22.74
CA LYS A 162 7.51 -25.37 -21.85
C LYS A 162 6.26 -25.15 -20.98
N PRO A 163 6.36 -25.20 -19.65
CA PRO A 163 5.20 -25.13 -18.77
C PRO A 163 4.29 -23.96 -19.15
N ALA A 164 3.00 -24.26 -19.32
CA ALA A 164 2.01 -23.25 -19.62
C ALA A 164 2.04 -22.17 -18.53
N VAL A 165 1.96 -20.89 -18.94
CA VAL A 165 1.84 -19.79 -17.98
C VAL A 165 0.50 -19.99 -17.25
N PRO A 166 0.48 -20.12 -15.91
CA PRO A 166 -0.73 -20.43 -15.19
C PRO A 166 -1.74 -19.30 -15.35
N LYS A 167 -3.02 -19.65 -15.53
CA LYS A 167 -4.09 -18.66 -15.63
C LYS A 167 -4.38 -18.10 -14.24
N ILE A 168 -4.37 -16.78 -14.09
CA ILE A 168 -4.74 -16.16 -12.82
C ILE A 168 -6.20 -16.42 -12.48
N PHE A 169 -6.45 -16.85 -11.25
CA PHE A 169 -7.77 -17.02 -10.67
C PHE A 169 -8.36 -15.67 -10.27
N LEU A 170 -9.61 -15.42 -10.68
CA LEU A 170 -10.44 -14.32 -10.23
C LEU A 170 -11.83 -14.83 -9.85
N ALA A 171 -12.53 -14.10 -9.00
CA ALA A 171 -13.98 -14.18 -8.89
C ALA A 171 -14.64 -13.78 -10.23
N ASN A 172 -15.65 -14.53 -10.67
CA ASN A 172 -16.31 -14.39 -11.98
C ASN A 172 -16.98 -13.02 -12.16
N ASP A 173 -17.57 -12.50 -11.09
CA ASP A 173 -18.29 -11.24 -11.05
C ASP A 173 -17.35 -10.03 -11.14
N LYS A 174 -17.90 -8.90 -11.60
CA LYS A 174 -17.11 -7.81 -12.22
C LYS A 174 -17.20 -6.44 -11.54
N GLU A 175 -18.18 -6.21 -10.67
CA GLU A 175 -18.35 -4.94 -9.97
C GLU A 175 -17.30 -4.81 -8.87
N GLU A 176 -16.51 -3.76 -8.90
CA GLU A 176 -15.34 -3.58 -8.02
C GLU A 176 -15.74 -2.98 -6.67
N GLU A 177 -17.00 -2.54 -6.55
CA GLU A 177 -17.66 -2.04 -5.35
C GLU A 177 -18.10 -3.18 -4.40
N LYS A 178 -18.02 -4.45 -4.81
CA LYS A 178 -18.53 -5.62 -4.06
C LYS A 178 -17.44 -6.62 -3.65
N ASN A 179 -17.69 -7.38 -2.59
CA ASN A 179 -16.89 -8.55 -2.20
C ASN A 179 -17.53 -9.82 -2.79
N TYR A 180 -16.74 -10.80 -3.23
CA TYR A 180 -17.27 -12.00 -3.91
C TYR A 180 -16.98 -13.35 -3.25
N VAL A 181 -15.73 -13.68 -2.90
CA VAL A 181 -15.42 -14.91 -2.15
C VAL A 181 -15.17 -14.63 -0.67
N GLU A 182 -15.43 -15.62 0.19
CA GLU A 182 -15.00 -15.57 1.59
C GLU A 182 -13.48 -15.41 1.67
N VAL A 183 -13.03 -14.52 2.56
CA VAL A 183 -11.61 -14.17 2.74
C VAL A 183 -11.11 -14.68 4.08
N GLU A 184 -10.08 -15.52 4.04
CA GLU A 184 -9.22 -15.79 5.19
C GLU A 184 -8.37 -14.53 5.43
N TYR A 185 -8.36 -14.00 6.65
CA TYR A 185 -7.71 -12.72 6.99
C TYR A 185 -6.96 -12.88 8.31
N LYS A 186 -5.63 -12.81 8.25
CA LYS A 186 -4.72 -13.09 9.36
C LYS A 186 -3.89 -11.87 9.69
N THR A 187 -4.06 -11.33 10.89
CA THR A 187 -3.18 -10.31 11.47
C THR A 187 -1.94 -10.98 12.10
N ASN A 188 -0.98 -10.16 12.54
CA ASN A 188 0.22 -10.60 13.25
C ASN A 188 1.02 -11.65 12.45
N THR A 189 1.29 -11.33 11.18
CA THR A 189 1.91 -12.23 10.20
C THR A 189 2.78 -11.44 9.22
N GLY A 190 3.17 -12.02 8.08
CA GLY A 190 4.18 -11.44 7.20
C GLY A 190 5.61 -11.78 7.67
N TRP A 191 6.60 -11.19 7.00
CA TRP A 191 8.02 -11.47 7.25
C TRP A 191 8.51 -10.98 8.62
N ASP A 192 7.85 -9.95 9.17
CA ASP A 192 8.14 -9.33 10.48
C ASP A 192 7.14 -9.72 11.59
N GLY A 193 6.06 -10.42 11.26
CA GLY A 193 5.05 -10.86 12.23
C GLY A 193 4.07 -9.77 12.68
N GLU A 194 4.08 -8.60 12.05
CA GLU A 194 3.20 -7.45 12.39
C GLU A 194 2.37 -6.95 11.19
N GLY A 195 2.53 -7.57 10.01
CA GLY A 195 1.69 -7.37 8.83
C GLY A 195 0.39 -8.18 8.86
N ILE A 196 -0.33 -8.17 7.72
CA ILE A 196 -1.59 -8.89 7.51
C ILE A 196 -1.50 -9.72 6.22
N LEU A 197 -1.97 -10.97 6.25
CA LEU A 197 -2.11 -11.84 5.09
C LEU A 197 -3.60 -12.14 4.86
N ALA A 198 -4.11 -11.82 3.66
CA ALA A 198 -5.50 -12.05 3.28
C ALA A 198 -5.61 -12.77 1.94
N TYR A 199 -6.47 -13.77 1.83
CA TYR A 199 -6.63 -14.57 0.61
C TYR A 199 -8.00 -15.26 0.52
N PRO A 200 -8.44 -15.70 -0.68
CA PRO A 200 -9.58 -16.59 -0.86
C PRO A 200 -9.54 -17.78 0.10
N LYS A 201 -10.51 -17.89 0.99
CA LYS A 201 -10.64 -18.97 1.98
C LYS A 201 -10.76 -20.35 1.31
N ARG A 202 -11.18 -20.38 0.04
CA ARG A 202 -10.98 -21.48 -0.90
C ARG A 202 -10.06 -21.00 -2.01
N LEU A 203 -8.82 -21.48 -2.00
CA LEU A 203 -7.83 -21.27 -3.05
C LEU A 203 -8.16 -22.17 -4.26
N THR A 204 -7.60 -21.88 -5.44
CA THR A 204 -7.78 -22.71 -6.62
C THR A 204 -7.15 -24.09 -6.46
N ASP A 205 -7.92 -25.15 -6.70
CA ASP A 205 -7.43 -26.54 -6.79
C ASP A 205 -7.23 -27.02 -8.25
N ASN A 206 -7.52 -26.16 -9.24
CA ASN A 206 -7.11 -26.38 -10.61
C ASN A 206 -5.59 -26.13 -10.75
N PRO A 207 -4.77 -27.12 -11.17
CA PRO A 207 -3.31 -26.97 -11.28
C PRO A 207 -2.88 -25.96 -12.35
N ASP A 208 -3.70 -25.72 -13.37
CA ASP A 208 -3.44 -24.74 -14.43
C ASP A 208 -3.77 -23.30 -14.00
N GLN A 209 -4.23 -23.11 -12.76
CA GLN A 209 -4.59 -21.80 -12.20
C GLN A 209 -3.81 -21.47 -10.94
N LYS A 210 -3.52 -20.18 -10.76
CA LYS A 210 -2.85 -19.64 -9.57
C LYS A 210 -3.42 -18.30 -9.14
N HIS A 211 -3.12 -17.88 -7.93
CA HIS A 211 -3.43 -16.54 -7.45
C HIS A 211 -2.27 -15.60 -7.74
N ALA A 212 -2.59 -14.43 -8.29
CA ALA A 212 -1.67 -13.30 -8.35
C ALA A 212 -1.54 -12.65 -6.97
N VAL A 213 -0.39 -12.03 -6.71
CA VAL A 213 -0.07 -11.43 -5.41
C VAL A 213 -0.25 -9.91 -5.47
N VAL A 214 -0.78 -9.33 -4.39
CA VAL A 214 -0.80 -7.87 -4.20
C VAL A 214 -0.12 -7.51 -2.88
N VAL A 215 0.90 -6.66 -2.92
CA VAL A 215 1.45 -6.03 -1.70
C VAL A 215 0.62 -4.78 -1.38
N TRP A 216 0.20 -4.62 -0.12
CA TRP A 216 -0.44 -3.40 0.36
C TRP A 216 0.45 -2.62 1.35
N GLY A 217 0.88 -1.42 0.97
CA GLY A 217 1.59 -0.49 1.87
C GLY A 217 0.63 0.44 2.63
N PRO A 218 0.66 0.48 3.97
CA PRO A 218 -0.08 1.50 4.74
C PRO A 218 0.57 2.88 4.61
N GLY A 219 -0.18 3.92 5.00
CA GLY A 219 0.31 5.29 5.17
C GLY A 219 1.35 5.43 6.29
N GLY A 220 2.07 6.55 6.31
CA GLY A 220 3.11 6.81 7.32
C GLY A 220 2.52 6.88 8.73
N GLY A 221 2.98 6.01 9.63
CA GLY A 221 2.46 5.89 11.00
C GLY A 221 1.11 5.17 11.13
N THR A 222 0.49 4.76 10.03
CA THR A 222 -0.80 4.05 10.02
C THR A 222 -0.60 2.54 10.12
N LYS A 223 -1.38 1.85 10.96
CA LYS A 223 -1.37 0.38 11.02
C LYS A 223 -2.06 -0.23 9.79
N PRO A 224 -1.65 -1.41 9.28
CA PRO A 224 -2.28 -2.06 8.13
C PRO A 224 -3.77 -2.37 8.32
N SER A 225 -4.22 -2.54 9.57
CA SER A 225 -5.64 -2.78 9.90
C SER A 225 -6.58 -1.62 9.52
N ALA A 226 -6.08 -0.38 9.37
CA ALA A 226 -6.89 0.75 8.89
C ALA A 226 -7.37 0.57 7.42
N TYR A 227 -6.76 -0.37 6.69
CA TYR A 227 -7.07 -0.67 5.29
C TYR A 227 -7.79 -2.01 5.13
N GLU A 228 -8.37 -2.56 6.20
CA GLU A 228 -9.06 -3.87 6.21
C GLU A 228 -10.07 -4.02 5.06
N GLY A 229 -10.86 -2.97 4.78
CA GLY A 229 -11.81 -2.94 3.67
C GLY A 229 -11.15 -3.19 2.31
N MET A 230 -10.05 -2.48 2.00
CA MET A 230 -9.29 -2.65 0.76
C MET A 230 -8.60 -4.02 0.69
N ILE A 231 -7.96 -4.44 1.78
CA ILE A 231 -7.24 -5.73 1.86
C ILE A 231 -8.21 -6.89 1.64
N ARG A 232 -9.37 -6.87 2.30
CA ARG A 232 -10.44 -7.86 2.09
C ARG A 232 -11.06 -7.78 0.70
N ARG A 233 -11.31 -6.57 0.17
CA ARG A 233 -11.87 -6.38 -1.18
C ARG A 233 -10.98 -7.07 -2.22
N LEU A 234 -9.70 -6.73 -2.28
CA LEU A 234 -8.73 -7.33 -3.20
C LEU A 234 -8.67 -8.85 -3.05
N ALA A 235 -8.57 -9.36 -1.82
CA ALA A 235 -8.58 -10.81 -1.57
C ALA A 235 -9.87 -11.48 -2.07
N SER A 236 -11.04 -10.84 -1.88
CA SER A 236 -12.34 -11.36 -2.30
C SER A 236 -12.56 -11.36 -3.82
N HIS A 237 -11.73 -10.65 -4.60
CA HIS A 237 -11.72 -10.76 -6.07
C HIS A 237 -10.81 -11.88 -6.59
N GLY A 238 -10.01 -12.53 -5.73
CA GLY A 238 -9.13 -13.65 -6.11
C GLY A 238 -7.64 -13.45 -5.82
N PHE A 239 -7.20 -12.29 -5.33
CA PHE A 239 -5.78 -12.02 -5.06
C PHE A 239 -5.31 -12.61 -3.71
N VAL A 240 -4.01 -12.89 -3.61
CA VAL A 240 -3.35 -13.12 -2.30
C VAL A 240 -2.67 -11.83 -1.89
N VAL A 241 -3.17 -11.21 -0.83
CA VAL A 241 -2.78 -9.86 -0.40
C VAL A 241 -1.90 -9.95 0.84
N VAL A 242 -0.72 -9.33 0.80
CA VAL A 242 0.13 -9.13 1.99
C VAL A 242 0.23 -7.63 2.29
N ALA A 243 -0.37 -7.21 3.40
CA ALA A 243 -0.24 -5.84 3.89
C ALA A 243 0.97 -5.73 4.82
N LEU A 244 1.81 -4.73 4.57
CA LEU A 244 3.03 -4.47 5.31
C LEU A 244 2.71 -3.86 6.68
N LYS A 245 3.52 -4.15 7.71
CA LYS A 245 3.48 -3.44 9.00
C LYS A 245 3.56 -1.92 8.81
N GLU A 246 4.51 -1.51 7.98
CA GLU A 246 4.87 -0.12 7.72
C GLU A 246 5.45 0.02 6.30
N SER A 247 5.47 1.25 5.80
CA SER A 247 6.00 1.60 4.48
C SER A 247 7.19 2.55 4.63
N PRO A 248 8.42 2.16 4.28
CA PRO A 248 9.57 3.08 4.30
C PRO A 248 9.78 3.91 3.02
N GLY A 249 8.93 3.74 1.99
CA GLY A 249 9.03 4.48 0.73
C GLY A 249 10.24 4.09 -0.14
N ASN A 250 10.75 2.85 0.00
CA ASN A 250 12.00 2.44 -0.65
C ASN A 250 12.07 0.96 -1.12
N ALA A 251 11.00 0.18 -0.98
CA ALA A 251 10.82 -1.25 -1.30
C ALA A 251 11.38 -2.26 -0.29
N THR A 252 12.02 -1.82 0.80
CA THR A 252 12.67 -2.74 1.76
C THR A 252 11.68 -3.63 2.49
N GLN A 253 10.42 -3.22 2.67
CA GLN A 253 9.38 -4.03 3.31
C GLN A 253 8.62 -4.86 2.28
N ALA A 254 8.32 -4.29 1.11
CA ALA A 254 7.66 -4.99 0.02
C ALA A 254 8.46 -6.22 -0.46
N ILE A 255 9.77 -6.08 -0.69
CA ILE A 255 10.62 -7.18 -1.19
C ILE A 255 10.68 -8.35 -0.20
N LYS A 256 10.86 -8.06 1.10
CA LYS A 256 10.87 -9.11 2.14
C LYS A 256 9.52 -9.83 2.26
N ALA A 257 8.42 -9.11 2.13
CA ALA A 257 7.08 -9.70 2.16
C ALA A 257 6.85 -10.64 0.96
N LEU A 258 7.40 -10.32 -0.21
CA LEU A 258 7.38 -11.18 -1.40
C LEU A 258 8.31 -12.39 -1.25
N ASP A 259 9.48 -12.26 -0.64
CA ASP A 259 10.38 -13.38 -0.33
C ASP A 259 9.75 -14.35 0.69
N TRP A 260 9.05 -13.82 1.68
CA TRP A 260 8.28 -14.60 2.65
C TRP A 260 7.10 -15.34 1.99
N LEU A 261 6.34 -14.69 1.11
CA LEU A 261 5.28 -15.35 0.32
C LEU A 261 5.83 -16.42 -0.63
N ASP A 262 6.98 -16.19 -1.26
CA ASP A 262 7.66 -17.19 -2.09
C ASP A 262 8.10 -18.41 -1.27
N GLY A 263 8.54 -18.20 -0.02
CA GLY A 263 8.75 -19.26 0.97
C GLY A 263 7.46 -20.04 1.26
N LEU A 264 6.36 -19.36 1.57
CA LEU A 264 5.05 -19.99 1.80
C LEU A 264 4.45 -20.67 0.55
N ASN A 265 4.90 -20.30 -0.66
CA ASN A 265 4.53 -20.97 -1.91
C ASN A 265 5.33 -22.27 -2.13
N LYS A 266 6.43 -22.47 -1.40
CA LYS A 266 7.39 -23.60 -1.54
C LYS A 266 7.37 -24.59 -0.37
N ASP A 267 6.87 -24.20 0.79
CA ASP A 267 6.65 -25.11 1.93
C ASP A 267 5.40 -25.98 1.72
N SER A 268 5.54 -27.31 1.69
CA SER A 268 4.42 -28.25 1.53
C SER A 268 3.46 -28.30 2.72
N ASN A 269 3.79 -27.66 3.85
CA ASN A 269 2.91 -27.51 5.01
C ASN A 269 2.07 -26.23 4.96
N SER A 270 2.36 -25.32 4.03
CA SER A 270 1.64 -24.07 3.84
C SER A 270 0.33 -24.27 3.05
N PRO A 271 -0.78 -23.60 3.42
CA PRO A 271 -1.99 -23.59 2.60
C PRO A 271 -1.79 -22.90 1.24
N LEU A 272 -0.72 -22.12 1.08
CA LEU A 272 -0.35 -21.45 -0.17
C LEU A 272 0.57 -22.30 -1.07
N PHE A 273 0.90 -23.54 -0.69
CA PHE A 273 1.86 -24.38 -1.42
C PHE A 273 1.50 -24.55 -2.91
N GLY A 274 2.38 -24.05 -3.79
CA GLY A 274 2.19 -24.02 -5.23
C GLY A 274 1.08 -23.10 -5.75
N LYS A 275 0.26 -22.49 -4.88
CA LYS A 275 -0.95 -21.74 -5.24
C LYS A 275 -0.67 -20.34 -5.80
N LEU A 276 0.53 -19.78 -5.60
CA LEU A 276 0.87 -18.40 -6.02
C LEU A 276 1.69 -18.39 -7.32
N ASP A 277 1.39 -17.43 -8.21
CA ASP A 277 2.36 -17.01 -9.23
C ASP A 277 3.17 -15.81 -8.74
N MET A 278 4.39 -16.09 -8.27
CA MET A 278 5.31 -15.06 -7.79
C MET A 278 5.93 -14.21 -8.90
N ASN A 279 5.56 -14.41 -10.18
CA ASN A 279 5.92 -13.54 -11.29
C ASN A 279 4.78 -12.60 -11.71
N THR A 280 3.57 -12.77 -11.15
CA THR A 280 2.41 -11.90 -11.40
C THR A 280 2.05 -11.18 -10.10
N VAL A 281 2.84 -10.16 -9.78
CA VAL A 281 2.70 -9.36 -8.57
C VAL A 281 2.33 -7.92 -8.92
N GLY A 282 1.42 -7.32 -8.16
CA GLY A 282 1.21 -5.87 -8.14
C GLY A 282 1.52 -5.29 -6.75
N CYS A 283 1.84 -4.01 -6.69
CA CYS A 283 1.97 -3.29 -5.42
C CYS A 283 1.00 -2.12 -5.38
N SER A 284 0.38 -1.88 -4.23
CA SER A 284 -0.50 -0.74 -4.01
C SER A 284 -0.35 -0.22 -2.59
N GLY A 285 -0.67 1.04 -2.35
CA GLY A 285 -0.68 1.54 -0.98
C GLY A 285 -1.07 2.99 -0.87
N HIS A 286 -1.40 3.39 0.36
CA HIS A 286 -1.75 4.76 0.72
C HIS A 286 -0.49 5.58 0.99
N SER A 287 -0.38 6.78 0.41
CA SER A 287 0.63 7.77 0.78
C SER A 287 2.05 7.19 0.70
N MET A 288 2.78 7.08 1.82
CA MET A 288 4.08 6.40 1.93
C MET A 288 4.08 4.96 1.37
N GLY A 289 2.96 4.24 1.46
CA GLY A 289 2.76 2.92 0.86
C GLY A 289 2.66 2.91 -0.67
N GLY A 290 2.21 4.01 -1.27
CA GLY A 290 2.29 4.20 -2.73
C GLY A 290 3.75 4.32 -3.20
N LEU A 291 4.58 5.05 -2.45
CA LEU A 291 6.02 5.18 -2.71
C LEU A 291 6.78 3.87 -2.49
N GLU A 292 6.43 3.10 -1.46
CA GLU A 292 6.93 1.74 -1.26
C GLU A 292 6.56 0.81 -2.43
N SER A 293 5.35 0.98 -2.98
CA SER A 293 4.84 0.22 -4.12
C SER A 293 5.52 0.57 -5.45
N GLU A 294 5.72 1.85 -5.73
CA GLU A 294 6.50 2.30 -6.89
C GLU A 294 7.95 1.82 -6.81
N GLN A 295 8.59 1.97 -5.66
CA GLN A 295 9.98 1.56 -5.50
C GLN A 295 10.12 0.04 -5.65
N ALA A 296 9.09 -0.74 -5.28
CA ALA A 296 9.02 -2.17 -5.56
C ALA A 296 8.86 -2.44 -7.07
N LEU A 297 8.00 -1.69 -7.77
CA LEU A 297 7.86 -1.74 -9.24
C LEU A 297 9.18 -1.43 -9.98
N ILE A 298 10.00 -0.52 -9.44
CA ILE A 298 11.31 -0.18 -10.01
C ILE A 298 12.36 -1.27 -9.71
N LYS A 299 12.40 -1.79 -8.48
CA LYS A 299 13.54 -2.59 -7.96
C LYS A 299 13.34 -4.10 -8.02
N ASP A 300 12.11 -4.59 -7.93
CA ASP A 300 11.82 -6.03 -7.91
C ASP A 300 11.22 -6.48 -9.24
N ARG A 301 11.84 -7.47 -9.88
CA ARG A 301 11.40 -7.99 -11.20
C ARG A 301 10.10 -8.80 -11.18
N ARG A 302 9.55 -9.11 -10.00
CA ARG A 302 8.27 -9.82 -9.83
C ARG A 302 7.06 -8.89 -10.00
N VAL A 303 7.25 -7.60 -9.73
CA VAL A 303 6.18 -6.60 -9.69
C VAL A 303 5.92 -6.06 -11.10
N LEU A 304 4.77 -6.37 -11.68
CA LEU A 304 4.39 -5.98 -13.05
C LEU A 304 3.67 -4.62 -13.09
N THR A 305 3.02 -4.23 -11.99
CA THR A 305 2.27 -2.98 -11.91
C THR A 305 2.25 -2.35 -10.52
N ALA A 306 2.06 -1.03 -10.44
CA ALA A 306 1.75 -0.35 -9.18
C ALA A 306 0.56 0.60 -9.29
N PHE A 307 -0.21 0.70 -8.20
CA PHE A 307 -1.32 1.65 -8.04
C PHE A 307 -1.13 2.49 -6.76
N LEU A 308 -0.79 3.76 -6.95
CA LEU A 308 -0.43 4.70 -5.89
C LEU A 308 -1.70 5.41 -5.42
N ASN A 309 -2.20 5.09 -4.21
CA ASN A 309 -3.36 5.76 -3.64
C ASN A 309 -2.90 6.97 -2.80
N ASN A 310 -3.33 8.17 -3.20
CA ASN A 310 -3.00 9.45 -2.60
C ASN A 310 -1.49 9.62 -2.37
N SER A 311 -0.70 9.44 -3.43
CA SER A 311 0.76 9.38 -3.38
C SER A 311 1.41 9.89 -4.69
N GLY A 312 2.73 9.78 -4.79
CA GLY A 312 3.57 10.21 -5.92
C GLY A 312 4.96 10.63 -5.44
N ASP A 313 6.00 10.44 -6.26
CA ASP A 313 7.39 10.78 -5.92
C ASP A 313 7.56 12.27 -5.59
N TRP A 314 8.24 12.59 -4.48
CA TRP A 314 8.41 13.98 -4.02
C TRP A 314 9.21 14.84 -5.00
N ASP A 315 10.19 14.25 -5.67
CA ASP A 315 11.01 14.89 -6.69
C ASP A 315 10.36 14.82 -8.09
N GLY A 316 9.21 14.13 -8.24
CA GLY A 316 8.53 13.92 -9.51
C GLY A 316 9.34 13.10 -10.53
N VAL A 317 10.21 12.19 -10.05
CA VAL A 317 11.09 11.36 -10.88
C VAL A 317 10.94 9.86 -10.60
N GLY A 318 9.86 9.43 -9.94
CA GLY A 318 9.56 8.03 -9.65
C GLY A 318 9.16 7.28 -10.91
N ALA A 319 8.08 7.71 -11.54
CA ALA A 319 7.47 7.09 -12.70
C ALA A 319 8.42 7.05 -13.92
N MET A 320 9.42 7.95 -14.00
CA MET A 320 10.43 7.93 -15.08
C MET A 320 11.52 6.85 -14.92
N LYS A 321 11.58 6.16 -13.77
CA LYS A 321 12.45 5.02 -13.51
C LYS A 321 11.75 3.68 -13.79
N VAL A 322 10.43 3.69 -13.99
CA VAL A 322 9.63 2.49 -14.28
C VAL A 322 9.95 1.98 -15.69
N ALA A 323 10.16 0.67 -15.81
CA ALA A 323 10.49 0.03 -17.08
C ALA A 323 9.28 -0.02 -18.04
N THR A 324 9.55 0.01 -19.35
CA THR A 324 8.52 0.16 -20.40
C THR A 324 7.61 -1.06 -20.58
N ASP A 325 7.97 -2.19 -19.98
CA ASP A 325 7.21 -3.44 -19.94
C ASP A 325 6.30 -3.57 -18.70
N ARG A 326 6.22 -2.51 -17.88
CA ARG A 326 5.44 -2.44 -16.64
C ARG A 326 4.47 -1.26 -16.67
N THR A 327 3.43 -1.27 -15.83
CA THR A 327 2.45 -0.17 -15.78
C THR A 327 2.37 0.50 -14.42
N ILE A 328 2.01 1.78 -14.39
CA ILE A 328 1.86 2.56 -13.14
C ILE A 328 0.62 3.46 -13.21
N ALA A 329 -0.14 3.54 -12.13
CA ALA A 329 -1.23 4.50 -11.97
C ALA A 329 -1.11 5.26 -10.66
N ILE A 330 -1.43 6.55 -10.69
CA ILE A 330 -1.51 7.41 -9.51
C ILE A 330 -2.95 7.90 -9.36
N LEU A 331 -3.58 7.56 -8.24
CA LEU A 331 -4.90 8.03 -7.82
C LEU A 331 -4.75 9.08 -6.73
N TYR A 332 -5.41 10.22 -6.85
CA TYR A 332 -5.35 11.30 -5.87
C TYR A 332 -6.68 12.07 -5.76
N GLY A 333 -6.87 12.77 -4.64
CA GLY A 333 -8.02 13.64 -4.41
C GLY A 333 -7.80 15.06 -4.91
N GLU A 334 -8.85 15.76 -5.36
CA GLU A 334 -8.74 17.14 -5.85
C GLU A 334 -8.12 18.13 -4.85
N GLY A 335 -8.35 17.91 -3.55
CA GLY A 335 -7.76 18.67 -2.45
C GLY A 335 -6.74 17.86 -1.64
N GLY A 336 -6.31 16.68 -2.09
CA GLY A 336 -5.31 15.87 -1.38
C GLY A 336 -3.94 16.53 -1.36
N MET A 337 -3.25 16.50 -0.20
CA MET A 337 -1.93 17.16 -0.06
C MET A 337 -0.82 16.55 -0.92
N GLU A 338 -1.03 15.33 -1.46
CA GLU A 338 -0.17 14.65 -2.42
C GLU A 338 -0.18 15.28 -3.82
N ARG A 339 -1.19 16.12 -4.15
CA ARG A 339 -1.56 16.47 -5.53
C ARG A 339 -0.38 16.96 -6.36
N GLY A 340 0.48 17.79 -5.79
CA GLY A 340 1.67 18.31 -6.48
C GLY A 340 2.65 17.21 -6.88
N ASN A 341 2.88 16.21 -6.02
CA ASN A 341 3.70 15.05 -6.32
C ASN A 341 3.06 14.22 -7.44
N ALA A 342 1.78 13.84 -7.27
CA ALA A 342 1.03 13.02 -8.22
C ALA A 342 1.03 13.63 -9.64
N GLU A 343 0.79 14.95 -9.73
CA GLU A 343 0.83 15.69 -10.98
C GLU A 343 2.26 15.79 -11.55
N ASN A 344 3.28 16.10 -10.74
CA ASN A 344 4.67 16.23 -11.23
C ASN A 344 5.24 14.91 -11.75
N ASP A 345 5.07 13.84 -10.99
CA ASP A 345 5.62 12.51 -11.24
C ASP A 345 5.04 11.90 -12.53
N TYR A 346 3.71 11.97 -12.69
CA TYR A 346 3.07 11.62 -13.95
C TYR A 346 3.48 12.55 -15.10
N ASN A 347 3.46 13.88 -14.93
CA ASN A 347 3.70 14.82 -16.03
C ASN A 347 5.16 14.87 -16.51
N ASN A 348 6.11 14.28 -15.78
CA ASN A 348 7.51 14.19 -16.17
C ASN A 348 7.66 13.61 -17.61
N ALA A 349 8.33 14.38 -18.48
CA ALA A 349 8.49 14.08 -19.90
C ALA A 349 9.34 12.82 -20.16
N ASN A 350 10.11 12.36 -19.17
CA ASN A 350 10.94 11.17 -19.26
C ASN A 350 10.19 9.87 -18.93
N VAL A 351 8.95 9.92 -18.41
CA VAL A 351 8.12 8.72 -18.19
C VAL A 351 7.84 8.02 -19.53
N LYS A 352 8.40 6.82 -19.71
CA LYS A 352 8.21 5.99 -20.92
C LYS A 352 7.32 4.77 -20.68
N ALA A 353 7.13 4.35 -19.43
CA ALA A 353 6.18 3.30 -19.07
C ALA A 353 4.73 3.73 -19.38
N PRO A 354 3.83 2.78 -19.75
CA PRO A 354 2.39 2.97 -19.69
C PRO A 354 1.96 3.49 -18.31
N ALA A 355 1.45 4.72 -18.29
CA ALA A 355 1.19 5.46 -17.06
C ALA A 355 -0.21 6.08 -17.05
N CYS A 356 -0.85 6.12 -15.90
CA CYS A 356 -2.13 6.80 -15.67
C CYS A 356 -2.09 7.75 -14.48
N LEU A 357 -2.84 8.85 -14.57
CA LEU A 357 -3.10 9.79 -13.48
C LEU A 357 -4.61 10.01 -13.36
N ILE A 358 -5.15 9.73 -12.18
CA ILE A 358 -6.59 9.64 -11.91
C ILE A 358 -6.91 10.57 -10.75
N GLN A 359 -7.76 11.57 -10.99
CA GLN A 359 -8.20 12.52 -9.97
C GLN A 359 -9.65 12.21 -9.55
N MET A 360 -9.93 12.22 -8.24
CA MET A 360 -11.29 12.22 -7.69
C MET A 360 -11.73 13.67 -7.49
N THR A 361 -12.87 14.05 -8.08
CA THR A 361 -13.34 15.45 -8.13
C THR A 361 -14.80 15.60 -7.72
N GLY A 362 -15.17 16.75 -7.15
CA GLY A 362 -16.54 17.05 -6.69
C GLY A 362 -16.91 16.40 -5.35
N GLY A 363 -15.95 16.24 -4.43
CA GLY A 363 -16.20 15.70 -3.09
C GLY A 363 -16.96 16.68 -2.19
N LYS A 364 -17.66 16.14 -1.16
CA LYS A 364 -18.32 16.96 -0.13
C LYS A 364 -17.27 17.63 0.78
N GLY A 365 -17.62 18.78 1.36
CA GLY A 365 -16.70 19.53 2.22
C GLY A 365 -15.76 20.45 1.45
N THR A 366 -16.33 21.42 0.72
CA THR A 366 -15.56 22.44 -0.03
C THR A 366 -14.88 23.49 0.86
N GLU A 367 -15.15 23.48 2.17
CA GLU A 367 -14.48 24.35 3.14
C GLU A 367 -13.13 23.73 3.55
N CYS A 368 -12.02 24.29 3.04
CA CYS A 368 -10.72 23.66 3.20
C CYS A 368 -10.17 23.81 4.63
N TYR A 369 -10.02 22.71 5.37
CA TYR A 369 -9.39 22.69 6.69
C TYR A 369 -7.86 22.55 6.57
N GLU A 370 -7.12 23.04 7.56
CA GLU A 370 -5.65 22.99 7.57
C GLU A 370 -5.17 21.71 8.25
N VAL A 371 -4.39 20.89 7.52
CA VAL A 371 -3.86 19.59 8.00
C VAL A 371 -2.42 19.70 8.51
N ALA A 372 -1.71 20.72 8.07
CA ALA A 372 -0.39 21.14 8.56
C ALA A 372 -0.15 22.59 8.11
N PRO A 373 0.78 23.37 8.71
CA PRO A 373 1.02 24.75 8.33
C PRO A 373 1.22 24.95 6.81
N GLY A 374 0.30 25.69 6.18
CA GLY A 374 0.28 25.95 4.73
C GLY A 374 -0.26 24.80 3.86
N ARG A 375 -0.74 23.70 4.44
CA ARG A 375 -1.39 22.57 3.73
C ARG A 375 -2.86 22.49 4.13
N ARG A 376 -3.76 22.63 3.16
CA ARG A 376 -5.21 22.54 3.37
C ARG A 376 -5.81 21.47 2.47
N GLU A 377 -6.78 20.72 2.98
CA GLU A 377 -7.53 19.71 2.25
C GLU A 377 -9.01 20.08 2.14
N CYS A 378 -9.66 19.67 1.05
CA CYS A 378 -11.08 19.90 0.77
C CYS A 378 -11.60 18.90 -0.26
N GLY A 379 -12.93 18.69 -0.27
CA GLY A 379 -13.57 17.72 -1.15
C GLY A 379 -12.95 16.34 -0.95
N TYR A 380 -12.43 15.75 -2.03
CA TYR A 380 -11.58 14.56 -1.91
C TYR A 380 -10.17 14.94 -1.43
N GLY A 381 -9.90 14.67 -0.15
CA GLY A 381 -8.59 14.84 0.51
C GLY A 381 -7.66 13.62 0.41
N HIS A 382 -6.61 13.59 1.23
CA HIS A 382 -5.47 12.66 1.17
C HIS A 382 -5.80 11.19 1.51
N GLY A 383 -7.03 10.88 1.98
CA GLY A 383 -7.48 9.49 2.14
C GLY A 383 -8.24 8.92 0.94
N SER A 384 -8.81 9.80 0.11
CA SER A 384 -9.90 9.49 -0.84
C SER A 384 -9.72 8.22 -1.67
N GLY A 385 -8.56 8.01 -2.29
CA GLY A 385 -8.29 6.86 -3.14
C GLY A 385 -8.29 5.52 -2.40
N SER A 386 -7.88 5.53 -1.13
CA SER A 386 -7.70 4.31 -0.33
C SER A 386 -9.00 3.74 0.25
N TRP A 387 -10.04 4.58 0.39
CA TRP A 387 -11.34 4.22 0.94
C TRP A 387 -12.46 4.37 -0.10
N ASP A 388 -12.82 5.60 -0.49
CA ASP A 388 -13.84 5.86 -1.52
C ASP A 388 -13.39 5.36 -2.91
N GLY A 389 -12.10 5.46 -3.20
CA GLY A 389 -11.50 5.11 -4.49
C GLY A 389 -11.22 3.62 -4.71
N MET A 390 -11.58 2.74 -3.77
CA MET A 390 -11.22 1.31 -3.75
C MET A 390 -11.49 0.59 -5.08
N ALA A 391 -12.60 0.91 -5.75
CA ALA A 391 -12.99 0.32 -7.04
C ALA A 391 -11.90 0.48 -8.13
N ALA A 392 -11.18 1.60 -8.17
CA ALA A 392 -10.15 1.86 -9.18
C ALA A 392 -8.90 0.99 -8.98
N THR A 393 -8.44 0.84 -7.72
CA THR A 393 -7.33 -0.08 -7.39
C THR A 393 -7.67 -1.51 -7.80
N VAL A 394 -8.90 -1.96 -7.51
CA VAL A 394 -9.38 -3.30 -7.85
C VAL A 394 -9.44 -3.52 -9.36
N ALA A 395 -10.06 -2.60 -10.11
CA ALA A 395 -10.14 -2.69 -11.57
C ALA A 395 -8.75 -2.77 -12.22
N TRP A 396 -7.80 -1.97 -11.72
CA TRP A 396 -6.42 -1.95 -12.20
C TRP A 396 -5.69 -3.28 -11.95
N MET A 397 -5.79 -3.85 -10.74
CA MET A 397 -5.20 -5.16 -10.45
C MET A 397 -5.87 -6.29 -11.24
N ARG A 398 -7.20 -6.26 -11.41
CA ARG A 398 -7.92 -7.24 -12.26
C ARG A 398 -7.57 -7.14 -13.74
N TRP A 399 -7.27 -5.94 -14.24
CA TRP A 399 -6.72 -5.75 -15.58
C TRP A 399 -5.30 -6.35 -15.67
N HIS A 400 -4.33 -5.76 -14.98
CA HIS A 400 -2.91 -6.05 -15.22
C HIS A 400 -2.37 -7.35 -14.62
N LEU A 401 -2.97 -7.85 -13.54
CA LEU A 401 -2.62 -9.16 -12.97
C LEU A 401 -3.63 -10.23 -13.39
N GLY A 402 -4.91 -9.88 -13.45
CA GLY A 402 -5.98 -10.82 -13.75
C GLY A 402 -6.23 -11.10 -15.25
N GLY A 403 -5.66 -10.29 -16.15
CA GLY A 403 -5.84 -10.43 -17.60
C GLY A 403 -7.22 -9.97 -18.12
N GLU A 404 -7.95 -9.14 -17.35
CA GLU A 404 -9.23 -8.57 -17.79
C GLU A 404 -9.02 -7.41 -18.78
N GLU A 405 -8.42 -7.66 -19.94
CA GLU A 405 -8.03 -6.63 -20.95
C GLU A 405 -9.19 -5.73 -21.44
N TRP A 406 -10.44 -6.17 -21.31
CA TRP A 406 -11.61 -5.34 -21.59
C TRP A 406 -11.66 -4.08 -20.72
N ARG A 407 -11.00 -4.09 -19.55
CA ARG A 407 -10.84 -2.96 -18.63
C ARG A 407 -9.91 -1.86 -19.14
N LYS A 408 -9.15 -2.08 -20.22
CA LYS A 408 -8.37 -1.00 -20.84
C LYS A 408 -9.27 0.21 -21.19
N ALA A 409 -10.53 -0.03 -21.55
CA ALA A 409 -11.52 1.02 -21.82
C ALA A 409 -12.05 1.76 -20.57
N ASP A 410 -11.82 1.23 -19.35
CA ASP A 410 -12.18 1.94 -18.11
C ASP A 410 -11.19 3.08 -17.81
N PHE A 411 -9.93 2.94 -18.25
CA PHE A 411 -8.81 3.83 -17.92
C PHE A 411 -8.23 4.59 -19.12
N VAL A 412 -8.16 3.98 -20.31
CA VAL A 412 -7.42 4.50 -21.48
C VAL A 412 -8.38 4.89 -22.61
N GLY A 413 -8.35 6.17 -23.00
CA GLY A 413 -9.15 6.72 -24.09
C GLY A 413 -9.57 8.16 -23.82
N THR A 414 -10.69 8.57 -24.39
CA THR A 414 -11.33 9.89 -24.15
C THR A 414 -12.56 9.81 -23.24
N SER A 415 -13.02 8.60 -22.89
CA SER A 415 -14.17 8.32 -22.05
C SER A 415 -14.10 6.89 -21.50
N GLY A 416 -14.47 6.70 -20.23
CA GLY A 416 -14.30 5.43 -19.52
C GLY A 416 -14.62 5.60 -18.03
N LYS A 417 -14.84 4.49 -17.30
CA LYS A 417 -15.29 4.52 -15.89
C LYS A 417 -14.42 5.43 -15.02
N TYR A 418 -13.10 5.30 -15.10
CA TYR A 418 -12.13 6.09 -14.33
C TYR A 418 -11.56 7.30 -15.10
N ILE A 419 -12.04 7.55 -16.32
CA ILE A 419 -11.67 8.74 -17.12
C ILE A 419 -12.62 9.91 -16.80
N ASN A 420 -13.94 9.67 -16.88
CA ASN A 420 -14.96 10.72 -16.74
C ASN A 420 -16.32 10.23 -16.19
N GLY A 421 -16.36 9.01 -15.65
CA GLY A 421 -17.53 8.46 -14.97
C GLY A 421 -17.79 9.11 -13.59
N ASN A 422 -18.93 8.79 -13.00
CA ASN A 422 -19.23 9.14 -11.61
C ASN A 422 -18.46 8.21 -10.65
N ILE A 423 -18.19 8.68 -9.43
CA ILE A 423 -17.61 7.83 -8.37
C ILE A 423 -18.75 6.99 -7.78
N ALA A 424 -18.67 5.67 -7.89
CA ALA A 424 -19.80 4.79 -7.61
C ALA A 424 -20.13 4.73 -6.11
N GLY A 425 -21.30 5.24 -5.72
CA GLY A 425 -21.74 5.33 -4.32
C GLY A 425 -21.41 6.66 -3.63
N HIS A 426 -20.69 7.57 -4.30
CA HIS A 426 -20.27 8.86 -3.75
C HIS A 426 -20.67 10.02 -4.68
N ASP A 427 -20.54 11.26 -4.18
CA ASP A 427 -20.72 12.45 -5.03
C ASP A 427 -19.51 12.63 -5.96
N GLY A 428 -19.71 13.35 -7.07
CA GLY A 428 -18.62 13.74 -7.95
C GLY A 428 -18.19 12.69 -8.97
N LYS A 429 -16.99 12.87 -9.53
CA LYS A 429 -16.52 12.21 -10.75
C LYS A 429 -15.03 11.92 -10.77
N TRP A 430 -14.67 10.90 -11.53
CA TRP A 430 -13.31 10.66 -11.96
C TRP A 430 -12.90 11.67 -13.03
N LYS A 431 -11.62 12.03 -13.01
CA LYS A 431 -10.93 12.77 -14.07
C LYS A 431 -9.58 12.08 -14.30
N GLY A 432 -9.60 11.07 -15.15
CA GLY A 432 -8.46 10.23 -15.51
C GLY A 432 -7.83 10.60 -16.84
N GLN A 433 -6.54 10.36 -16.95
CA GLN A 433 -5.76 10.44 -18.20
C GLN A 433 -4.63 9.42 -18.16
N CYS A 434 -4.27 8.86 -19.32
CA CYS A 434 -3.17 7.90 -19.44
C CYS A 434 -2.31 8.20 -20.68
N LYS A 435 -1.05 7.76 -20.65
CA LYS A 435 -0.07 7.90 -21.73
C LYS A 435 0.77 6.63 -21.90
N ASN A 436 1.41 6.52 -23.07
CA ASN A 436 2.28 5.39 -23.45
C ASN A 436 1.56 4.00 -23.45
N PHE A 437 0.27 3.98 -23.81
CA PHE A 437 -0.60 2.79 -23.85
C PHE A 437 -1.04 2.41 -25.26
#